data_AF-A0A101FML0-F1
#
_entry.id   AF-A0A101FML0-F1
#
_cell.length_a   1.000
_cell.length_b   1.000
_cell.length_c   1.000
_cell.angle_alpha   90.00
_cell.angle_beta   90.00
_cell.angle_gamma   90.00
#
_symmetry.space_group_name_H-M   'P 1'
#
loop_
_entity.id
_entity.type
_entity.pdbx_description
1 polymer ?
#
loop_
_entity_poly.entity_id
_entity_poly.type
_entity_poly.pdbx_seq_one_letter_code
_entity_poly.pdbx_strand_id
1 'polypeptide(L)'
;MPTSQVKLSSILGNKPWAERAVWYRILQRASISNNRIRSDFFDNNRDYFRNYSLSLDNETKQRINALEIDYREWRKELEELKEEVLESLLKEANKIECLSLANAADLVERAKAMGALLAVDLKTSQIRRFLGAVMGAEVEAKKKSPDSFDKAKAEYLKVYLAYAAGRNAAAMPLLRVLEPMISKIRPSGREGWDDFCAFVRFVRSIVAYHKFYGGGE
;
A
#
# COMPACT_ATOMS: atom_id res chain seq x y z
N MET A 1 -3.68 22.72 -31.45
CA MET A 1 -4.50 21.72 -30.74
C MET A 1 -3.71 21.29 -29.51
N PRO A 2 -4.26 21.28 -28.30
CA PRO A 2 -3.54 20.74 -27.16
C PRO A 2 -3.42 19.24 -27.41
N THR A 3 -2.20 18.76 -27.65
CA THR A 3 -1.87 17.35 -27.67
C THR A 3 -2.42 16.78 -26.36
N SER A 4 -3.43 15.90 -26.44
CA SER A 4 -3.95 15.21 -25.25
C SER A 4 -2.76 14.48 -24.63
N GLN A 5 -2.22 15.07 -23.57
CA GLN A 5 -1.00 14.59 -22.95
C GLN A 5 -1.33 13.23 -22.33
N VAL A 6 -0.74 12.17 -22.88
CA VAL A 6 -1.03 10.79 -22.48
C VAL A 6 -0.67 10.65 -21.00
N LYS A 7 -1.68 10.44 -20.15
CA LYS A 7 -1.48 10.28 -18.71
C LYS A 7 -0.88 8.92 -18.35
N LEU A 8 -0.05 8.87 -17.32
CA LEU A 8 0.51 7.63 -16.78
C LEU A 8 -0.60 6.68 -16.31
N SER A 9 -1.65 7.21 -15.68
CA SER A 9 -2.82 6.42 -15.27
C SER A 9 -3.52 5.74 -16.45
N SER A 10 -3.56 6.40 -17.62
CA SER A 10 -4.11 5.82 -18.85
C SER A 10 -3.24 4.71 -19.45
N ILE A 11 -1.91 4.77 -19.24
CA ILE A 11 -0.98 3.74 -19.69
C ILE A 11 -1.12 2.49 -18.84
N LEU A 12 -1.21 2.67 -17.51
CA LEU A 12 -1.30 1.57 -16.56
C LEU A 12 -2.74 1.14 -16.25
N GLY A 13 -3.74 1.73 -16.91
CA GLY A 13 -5.16 1.56 -16.57
C GLY A 13 -5.70 0.14 -16.78
N ASN A 14 -5.08 -0.64 -17.68
CA ASN A 14 -5.42 -2.04 -17.91
C ASN A 14 -4.74 -3.01 -16.91
N LYS A 15 -3.81 -2.52 -16.08
CA LYS A 15 -3.11 -3.33 -15.08
C LYS A 15 -3.97 -3.48 -13.82
N PRO A 16 -3.90 -4.62 -13.12
CA PRO A 16 -4.49 -4.76 -11.79
C PRO A 16 -4.05 -3.65 -10.85
N TRP A 17 -4.94 -3.14 -10.01
CA TRP A 17 -4.63 -2.01 -9.12
C TRP A 17 -3.47 -2.30 -8.14
N ALA A 18 -3.32 -3.55 -7.70
CA ALA A 18 -2.20 -3.94 -6.85
C ALA A 18 -0.87 -3.90 -7.63
N GLU A 19 -0.89 -4.28 -8.90
CA GLU A 19 0.25 -4.17 -9.80
C GLU A 19 0.62 -2.70 -10.05
N ARG A 20 -0.39 -1.82 -10.21
CA ARG A 20 -0.19 -0.37 -10.35
C ARG A 20 0.53 0.26 -9.16
N ALA A 21 0.33 -0.26 -7.94
CA ALA A 21 1.09 0.15 -6.76
C ALA A 21 2.59 -0.16 -6.86
N VAL A 22 2.92 -1.32 -7.43
CA VAL A 22 4.30 -1.75 -7.67
C VAL A 22 4.92 -0.92 -8.79
N TRP A 23 4.16 -0.62 -9.85
CA TRP A 23 4.56 0.35 -10.88
C TRP A 23 4.89 1.70 -10.27
N TYR A 24 4.02 2.27 -9.44
CA TYR A 24 4.29 3.50 -8.70
C TYR A 24 5.64 3.43 -7.96
N ARG A 25 5.89 2.34 -7.21
CA ARG A 25 7.15 2.15 -6.48
C ARG A 25 8.39 2.17 -7.38
N ILE A 26 8.36 1.49 -8.53
CA ILE A 26 9.50 1.41 -9.44
C ILE A 26 9.70 2.74 -10.18
N LEU A 27 8.61 3.36 -10.65
CA LEU A 27 8.63 4.61 -11.40
C LEU A 27 9.16 5.81 -10.60
N GLN A 28 9.08 5.77 -9.26
CA GLN A 28 9.77 6.74 -8.40
C GLN A 28 11.29 6.79 -8.59
N ARG A 29 11.89 5.76 -9.20
CA ARG A 29 13.32 5.68 -9.49
C ARG A 29 13.68 6.28 -10.86
N ALA A 30 12.69 6.67 -11.65
CA ALA A 30 12.91 7.28 -12.94
C ALA A 30 13.56 8.65 -12.77
N SER A 31 14.59 8.91 -13.58
CA SER A 31 15.19 10.22 -13.71
C SER A 31 14.70 10.86 -15.00
N ILE A 32 14.36 12.15 -14.93
CA ILE A 32 13.90 12.94 -16.07
C ILE A 32 15.06 13.78 -16.60
N SER A 33 15.29 13.71 -17.91
CA SER A 33 16.31 14.51 -18.62
C SER A 33 15.78 14.88 -19.99
N ASN A 34 15.96 16.13 -20.42
CA ASN A 34 15.46 16.63 -21.71
C ASN A 34 13.95 16.35 -21.90
N ASN A 35 13.15 16.65 -20.86
CA ASN A 35 11.69 16.44 -20.83
C ASN A 35 11.25 15.01 -21.15
N ARG A 36 12.06 14.00 -20.84
CA ARG A 36 11.71 12.59 -21.00
C ARG A 36 12.30 11.75 -19.89
N ILE A 37 11.69 10.60 -19.63
CA ILE A 37 12.30 9.56 -18.79
C ILE A 37 13.56 9.07 -19.51
N ARG A 38 14.67 8.92 -18.77
CA ARG A 38 15.89 8.38 -19.36
C ARG A 38 15.64 7.00 -20.00
N SER A 39 16.12 6.82 -21.22
CA SER A 39 15.91 5.61 -22.02
C SER A 39 16.43 4.33 -21.37
N ASP A 40 17.48 4.45 -20.54
CA ASP A 40 18.10 3.35 -19.80
C ASP A 40 17.34 2.96 -18.52
N PHE A 41 16.27 3.66 -18.15
CA PHE A 41 15.51 3.41 -16.91
C PHE A 41 15.07 1.94 -16.75
N PHE A 42 14.43 1.38 -17.77
CA PHE A 42 13.91 0.01 -17.71
C PHE A 42 15.03 -1.03 -17.65
N ASP A 43 16.14 -0.79 -18.35
CA ASP A 43 17.26 -1.72 -18.35
C ASP A 43 18.03 -1.66 -17.02
N ASN A 44 18.23 -0.47 -16.46
CA ASN A 44 18.83 -0.26 -15.15
C ASN A 44 17.99 -0.81 -14.00
N ASN A 45 16.68 -1.00 -14.20
CA ASN A 45 15.77 -1.51 -13.17
C ASN A 45 15.22 -2.91 -13.47
N ARG A 46 15.77 -3.62 -14.47
CA ARG A 46 15.26 -4.93 -14.93
C ARG A 46 15.11 -5.95 -13.80
N ASP A 47 16.07 -5.98 -12.87
CA ASP A 47 16.01 -6.87 -11.71
C ASP A 47 14.83 -6.61 -10.80
N TYR A 48 14.41 -5.35 -10.64
CA TYR A 48 13.22 -5.03 -9.84
C TYR A 48 11.94 -5.50 -10.51
N PHE A 49 11.81 -5.32 -11.84
CA PHE A 49 10.67 -5.85 -12.59
C PHE A 49 10.57 -7.37 -12.44
N ARG A 50 11.70 -8.08 -12.58
CA ARG A 50 11.76 -9.53 -12.37
C ARG A 50 11.43 -9.93 -10.93
N ASN A 51 12.11 -9.34 -9.95
CA ASN A 51 11.98 -9.73 -8.55
C ASN A 51 10.59 -9.43 -8.00
N TYR A 52 9.97 -8.33 -8.43
CA TYR A 52 8.61 -7.97 -8.02
C TYR A 52 7.53 -8.64 -8.87
N SER A 53 7.91 -9.54 -9.80
CA SER A 53 7.00 -10.23 -10.73
C SER A 53 6.08 -9.25 -11.47
N LEU A 54 6.63 -8.09 -11.84
CA LEU A 54 5.89 -7.01 -12.48
C LEU A 54 5.79 -7.25 -13.98
N SER A 55 4.59 -7.18 -14.54
CA SER A 55 4.40 -7.43 -15.97
C SER A 55 4.91 -6.23 -16.79
N LEU A 56 6.07 -6.41 -17.43
CA LEU A 56 6.68 -5.42 -18.32
C LEU A 56 6.49 -5.84 -19.78
N ASP A 57 5.35 -5.48 -20.37
CA ASP A 57 5.13 -5.65 -21.80
C ASP A 57 5.79 -4.49 -22.61
N ASN A 58 6.12 -4.79 -23.86
CA ASN A 58 6.79 -3.85 -24.75
C ASN A 58 5.95 -2.61 -25.03
N GLU A 59 4.62 -2.73 -25.08
CA GLU A 59 3.72 -1.62 -25.34
C GLU A 59 3.77 -0.60 -24.19
N THR A 60 3.65 -1.05 -22.94
CA THR A 60 3.75 -0.22 -21.74
C THR A 60 5.12 0.46 -21.67
N LYS A 61 6.21 -0.29 -21.92
CA LYS A 61 7.57 0.26 -21.97
C LYS A 61 7.69 1.39 -23.01
N GLN A 62 7.19 1.15 -24.23
CA GLN A 62 7.24 2.14 -25.32
C GLN A 62 6.41 3.39 -24.99
N ARG A 63 5.20 3.21 -24.47
CA ARG A 63 4.31 4.33 -24.10
C ARG A 63 4.91 5.20 -23.00
N ILE A 64 5.52 4.60 -21.99
CA ILE A 64 6.20 5.35 -20.91
C ILE A 64 7.45 6.08 -21.45
N ASN A 65 8.27 5.42 -22.28
CA ASN A 65 9.45 6.05 -22.87
C ASN A 65 9.12 7.19 -23.85
N ALA A 66 7.94 7.15 -24.48
CA ALA A 66 7.46 8.17 -25.41
C ALA A 66 6.86 9.39 -24.71
N LEU A 67 6.71 9.39 -23.38
CA LEU A 67 6.19 10.53 -22.63
C LEU A 67 7.17 11.70 -22.74
N GLU A 68 6.69 12.78 -23.35
CA GLU A 68 7.32 14.09 -23.28
C GLU A 68 6.77 14.83 -22.06
N ILE A 69 7.54 14.77 -20.97
CA ILE A 69 7.13 15.16 -19.64
C ILE A 69 8.30 15.73 -18.87
N ASP A 70 8.11 16.88 -18.24
CA ASP A 70 9.13 17.46 -17.35
C ASP A 70 9.10 16.81 -15.96
N TYR A 71 10.08 17.17 -15.12
CA TYR A 71 10.17 16.60 -13.77
C TYR A 71 8.94 16.93 -12.89
N ARG A 72 8.42 18.16 -12.98
CA ARG A 72 7.29 18.60 -12.14
C ARG A 72 6.03 17.84 -12.50
N GLU A 73 5.78 17.69 -13.79
CA GLU A 73 4.64 16.95 -14.30
C GLU A 73 4.77 15.46 -14.03
N TRP A 74 5.97 14.87 -14.17
CA TRP A 74 6.22 13.49 -13.80
C TRP A 74 5.88 13.21 -12.33
N ARG A 75 6.27 14.11 -11.42
CA ARG A 75 5.91 14.01 -10.01
C ARG A 75 4.40 14.10 -9.77
N LYS A 76 3.70 14.92 -10.54
CA LYS A 76 2.23 15.02 -10.49
C LYS A 76 1.56 13.73 -10.96
N GLU A 77 1.99 13.17 -12.09
CA GLU A 77 1.48 11.89 -12.61
C GLU A 77 1.71 10.73 -11.63
N LEU A 78 2.86 10.70 -10.94
CA LEU A 78 3.12 9.70 -9.89
C LEU A 78 2.20 9.87 -8.67
N GLU A 79 1.91 11.10 -8.25
CA GLU A 79 0.99 11.34 -7.13
C GLU A 79 -0.46 11.01 -7.51
N GLU A 80 -0.89 11.34 -8.74
CA GLU A 80 -2.19 10.92 -9.28
C GLU A 80 -2.31 9.38 -9.29
N LEU A 81 -1.29 8.67 -9.77
CA LEU A 81 -1.25 7.21 -9.74
C LEU A 81 -1.35 6.64 -8.32
N LYS A 82 -0.61 7.21 -7.36
CA LYS A 82 -0.65 6.81 -5.95
C LYS A 82 -2.04 6.96 -5.36
N GLU A 83 -2.68 8.10 -5.58
CA GLU A 83 -4.02 8.38 -5.07
C GLU A 83 -5.07 7.46 -5.71
N GLU A 84 -5.01 7.20 -7.02
CA GLU A 84 -5.93 6.25 -7.68
C GLU A 84 -5.82 4.81 -7.10
N VAL A 85 -4.60 4.36 -6.82
CA VAL A 85 -4.36 3.06 -6.17
C VAL A 85 -4.90 3.07 -4.74
N LEU A 86 -4.68 4.15 -3.99
CA LEU A 86 -5.15 4.29 -2.61
C LEU A 86 -6.67 4.33 -2.53
N GLU A 87 -7.35 5.04 -3.44
CA GLU A 87 -8.81 5.03 -3.56
C GLU A 87 -9.34 3.63 -3.90
N SER A 88 -8.66 2.91 -4.79
CA SER A 88 -9.00 1.52 -5.10
C SER A 88 -8.88 0.63 -3.86
N LEU A 89 -7.79 0.76 -3.11
CA LEU A 89 -7.58 0.06 -1.83
C LEU A 89 -8.69 0.35 -0.83
N LEU A 90 -9.08 1.62 -0.68
CA LEU A 90 -10.14 2.05 0.23
C LEU A 90 -11.50 1.50 -0.16
N LYS A 91 -11.86 1.63 -1.44
CA LYS A 91 -13.09 1.06 -1.98
C LYS A 91 -13.16 -0.43 -1.71
N GLU A 92 -12.07 -1.13 -1.99
CA GLU A 92 -12.00 -2.57 -1.77
C GLU A 92 -12.02 -2.91 -0.27
N ALA A 93 -11.37 -2.13 0.61
CA ALA A 93 -11.37 -2.36 2.05
C ALA A 93 -12.77 -2.13 2.64
N ASN A 94 -13.50 -1.16 2.09
CA ASN A 94 -14.88 -0.85 2.45
C ASN A 94 -15.88 -1.95 2.07
N LYS A 95 -15.56 -2.83 1.12
CA LYS A 95 -16.39 -4.01 0.80
C LYS A 95 -16.29 -5.17 1.81
N ILE A 96 -15.25 -5.19 2.66
CA ILE A 96 -15.05 -6.27 3.63
C ILE A 96 -16.07 -6.15 4.75
N GLU A 97 -17.07 -7.02 4.84
CA GLU A 97 -18.00 -6.98 5.98
C GLU A 97 -17.33 -7.49 7.26
N CYS A 98 -16.70 -8.67 7.17
CA CYS A 98 -15.97 -9.30 8.28
C CYS A 98 -14.54 -9.64 7.84
N LEU A 99 -13.54 -9.27 8.63
CA LEU A 99 -12.13 -9.50 8.26
C LEU A 99 -11.76 -10.98 8.28
N SER A 100 -12.33 -11.75 9.21
CA SER A 100 -12.08 -13.19 9.33
C SER A 100 -12.61 -14.01 8.14
N LEU A 101 -13.63 -13.51 7.44
CA LEU A 101 -14.22 -14.15 6.26
C LEU A 101 -13.61 -13.66 4.93
N ALA A 102 -12.75 -12.65 4.98
CA ALA A 102 -12.09 -12.14 3.79
C ALA A 102 -11.17 -13.20 3.18
N ASN A 103 -11.17 -13.29 1.85
CA ASN A 103 -10.28 -14.19 1.13
C ASN A 103 -8.80 -13.84 1.44
N ALA A 104 -8.02 -14.85 1.83
CA ALA A 104 -6.61 -14.69 2.16
C ALA A 104 -5.79 -14.14 0.98
N ALA A 105 -6.11 -14.55 -0.26
CA ALA A 105 -5.46 -14.03 -1.46
C ALA A 105 -5.71 -12.53 -1.63
N ASP A 106 -6.94 -12.07 -1.41
CA ASP A 106 -7.29 -10.64 -1.51
C ASP A 106 -6.57 -9.81 -0.44
N LEU A 107 -6.47 -10.31 0.79
CA LEU A 107 -5.69 -9.66 1.86
C LEU A 107 -4.20 -9.58 1.51
N VAL A 108 -3.66 -10.61 0.87
CA VAL A 108 -2.27 -10.59 0.40
C VAL A 108 -2.07 -9.56 -0.71
N GLU A 109 -2.96 -9.49 -1.69
CA GLU A 109 -2.89 -8.49 -2.78
C GLU A 109 -2.97 -7.04 -2.25
N ARG A 110 -3.83 -6.79 -1.27
CA ARG A 110 -3.89 -5.50 -0.56
C ARG A 110 -2.61 -5.20 0.20
N ALA A 111 -2.03 -6.21 0.85
CA ALA A 111 -0.79 -6.04 1.59
C ALA A 111 0.39 -5.75 0.64
N LYS A 112 0.43 -6.38 -0.53
CA LYS A 112 1.39 -6.06 -1.60
C LYS A 112 1.30 -4.60 -2.00
N ALA A 113 0.10 -4.15 -2.36
CA ALA A 113 -0.12 -2.79 -2.81
C ALA A 113 0.24 -1.76 -1.74
N MET A 114 -0.23 -1.97 -0.49
CA MET A 114 0.12 -1.13 0.65
C MET A 114 1.63 -1.11 0.90
N GLY A 115 2.28 -2.27 0.88
CA GLY A 115 3.73 -2.38 1.03
C GLY A 115 4.49 -1.57 -0.01
N ALA A 116 4.07 -1.64 -1.29
CA ALA A 116 4.68 -0.91 -2.39
C ALA A 116 4.52 0.62 -2.26
N LEU A 117 3.30 1.09 -1.94
CA LEU A 117 3.02 2.51 -1.71
C LEU A 117 3.87 3.08 -0.57
N LEU A 118 3.90 2.36 0.56
CA LEU A 118 4.60 2.81 1.77
C LEU A 118 6.13 2.73 1.63
N ALA A 119 6.65 1.84 0.79
CA ALA A 119 8.10 1.67 0.60
C ALA A 119 8.78 2.86 -0.07
N VAL A 120 8.02 3.83 -0.60
CA VAL A 120 8.57 5.05 -1.19
C VAL A 120 9.05 6.03 -0.11
N ASP A 121 8.19 6.36 0.86
CA ASP A 121 8.43 7.46 1.79
C ASP A 121 8.41 7.06 3.28
N LEU A 122 7.86 5.89 3.62
CA LEU A 122 7.73 5.46 5.02
C LEU A 122 8.92 4.61 5.44
N LYS A 123 9.58 5.01 6.54
CA LYS A 123 10.71 4.26 7.10
C LYS A 123 10.26 2.97 7.77
N THR A 124 11.09 1.92 7.75
CA THR A 124 10.77 0.66 8.42
C THR A 124 10.62 0.86 9.92
N SER A 125 11.42 1.74 10.52
CA SER A 125 11.33 2.11 11.93
C SER A 125 9.94 2.66 12.30
N GLN A 126 9.27 3.36 11.39
CA GLN A 126 7.93 3.93 11.63
C GLN A 126 6.84 2.86 11.53
N ILE A 127 6.85 2.04 10.48
CA ILE A 127 5.83 0.98 10.32
C ILE A 127 5.98 -0.12 11.39
N ARG A 128 7.22 -0.43 11.82
CA ARG A 128 7.47 -1.39 12.92
C ARG A 128 6.92 -0.91 14.25
N ARG A 129 6.92 0.39 14.54
CA ARG A 129 6.31 0.94 15.78
C ARG A 129 4.82 0.64 15.82
N PHE A 130 4.12 0.86 14.70
CA PHE A 130 2.71 0.52 14.61
C PHE A 130 2.48 -1.00 14.73
N LEU A 131 3.26 -1.82 14.01
CA LEU A 131 3.21 -3.28 14.16
C LEU A 131 3.42 -3.72 15.62
N GLY A 132 4.36 -3.09 16.35
CA GLY A 132 4.62 -3.36 17.76
C GLY A 132 3.39 -3.10 18.63
N ALA A 133 2.67 -1.99 18.41
CA ALA A 133 1.42 -1.70 19.12
C ALA A 133 0.33 -2.76 18.80
N VAL A 134 0.19 -3.15 17.53
CA VAL A 134 -0.75 -4.20 17.10
C VAL A 134 -0.42 -5.54 17.76
N MET A 135 0.86 -5.94 17.79
CA MET A 135 1.32 -7.17 18.43
C MET A 135 1.13 -7.14 19.95
N GLY A 136 1.36 -6.00 20.60
CA GLY A 136 1.08 -5.82 22.03
C GLY A 136 -0.39 -6.05 22.34
N ALA A 137 -1.29 -5.44 21.55
CA ALA A 137 -2.73 -5.65 21.68
C ALA A 137 -3.14 -7.12 21.44
N GLU A 138 -2.52 -7.82 20.47
CA GLU A 138 -2.72 -9.26 20.25
C GLU A 138 -2.34 -10.10 21.48
N VAL A 139 -1.15 -9.88 22.04
CA VAL A 139 -0.67 -10.62 23.21
C VAL A 139 -1.58 -10.42 24.41
N GLU A 140 -2.00 -9.17 24.66
CA GLU A 140 -2.89 -8.87 25.79
C GLU A 140 -4.29 -9.47 25.61
N ALA A 141 -4.83 -9.46 24.39
CA ALA A 141 -6.11 -10.08 24.10
C ALA A 141 -6.04 -11.61 24.29
N LYS A 142 -4.95 -12.27 23.85
CA LYS A 142 -4.74 -13.72 24.07
C LYS A 142 -4.75 -14.11 25.55
N LYS A 143 -4.20 -13.27 26.43
CA LYS A 143 -4.13 -13.55 27.88
C LYS A 143 -5.50 -13.69 28.55
N LYS A 144 -6.52 -13.00 28.05
CA LYS A 144 -7.85 -13.00 28.67
C LYS A 144 -8.77 -14.15 28.21
N SER A 145 -8.42 -14.83 27.10
CA SER A 145 -9.21 -15.81 26.32
C SER A 145 -9.83 -15.20 25.04
N PRO A 146 -9.81 -15.89 23.90
CA PRO A 146 -10.55 -15.52 22.68
C PRO A 146 -12.02 -15.15 22.91
N ASP A 147 -12.71 -15.86 23.80
CA ASP A 147 -14.14 -15.64 24.06
C ASP A 147 -14.41 -14.37 24.87
N SER A 148 -13.38 -13.81 25.49
CA SER A 148 -13.44 -12.57 26.28
C SER A 148 -12.97 -11.33 25.49
N PHE A 149 -12.74 -11.48 24.19
CA PHE A 149 -12.26 -10.37 23.37
C PHE A 149 -13.21 -9.18 23.46
N ASP A 150 -12.62 -7.98 23.51
CA ASP A 150 -13.27 -6.68 23.48
C ASP A 150 -12.50 -5.79 22.51
N LYS A 151 -13.23 -5.21 21.56
CA LYS A 151 -12.71 -4.34 20.51
C LYS A 151 -12.08 -3.04 21.04
N ALA A 152 -12.33 -2.63 22.28
CA ALA A 152 -11.81 -1.38 22.86
C ALA A 152 -10.29 -1.18 22.61
N LYS A 153 -9.49 -2.25 22.70
CA LYS A 153 -8.05 -2.19 22.42
C LYS A 153 -7.72 -2.04 20.94
N ALA A 154 -8.49 -2.70 20.07
CA ALA A 154 -8.34 -2.53 18.63
C ALA A 154 -8.71 -1.10 18.22
N GLU A 155 -9.78 -0.53 18.79
CA GLU A 155 -10.17 0.87 18.57
C GLU A 155 -9.06 1.85 18.97
N TYR A 156 -8.36 1.58 20.07
CA TYR A 156 -7.23 2.43 20.51
C TYR A 156 -6.07 2.46 19.50
N LEU A 157 -5.92 1.45 18.62
CA LEU A 157 -4.92 1.45 17.55
C LEU A 157 -5.13 2.61 16.54
N LYS A 158 -6.37 3.12 16.40
CA LYS A 158 -6.66 4.29 15.55
C LYS A 158 -5.94 5.54 16.03
N VAL A 159 -5.79 5.72 17.35
CA VAL A 159 -5.05 6.85 17.92
C VAL A 159 -3.58 6.83 17.49
N TYR A 160 -2.97 5.64 17.48
CA TYR A 160 -1.59 5.48 17.00
C TYR A 160 -1.46 5.77 15.50
N LEU A 161 -2.44 5.36 14.70
CA LEU A 161 -2.46 5.66 13.26
C LEU A 161 -2.60 7.17 13.02
N ALA A 162 -3.54 7.83 13.70
CA ALA A 162 -3.76 9.27 13.60
C ALA A 162 -2.51 10.06 14.02
N TYR A 163 -1.87 9.67 15.13
CA TYR A 163 -0.62 10.29 15.57
C TYR A 163 0.51 10.09 14.56
N ALA A 164 0.67 8.88 14.02
CA ALA A 164 1.70 8.60 13.02
C ALA A 164 1.50 9.41 11.74
N ALA A 165 0.26 9.49 11.24
CA ALA A 165 -0.09 10.28 10.04
C ALA A 165 0.05 11.78 10.27
N GLY A 166 -0.31 12.29 11.46
CA GLY A 166 -0.13 13.70 11.82
C GLY A 166 1.34 14.11 11.98
N ARG A 167 2.22 13.17 12.36
CA ARG A 167 3.67 13.42 12.47
C ARG A 167 4.42 13.20 11.16
N ASN A 168 3.92 12.33 10.30
CA ASN A 168 4.51 12.03 9.00
C ASN A 168 3.43 11.72 7.97
N ALA A 169 3.28 12.58 6.96
CA ALA A 169 2.33 12.41 5.87
C ALA A 169 2.52 11.08 5.10
N ALA A 170 3.74 10.50 5.08
CA ALA A 170 3.98 9.19 4.49
C ALA A 170 3.23 8.03 5.19
N ALA A 171 2.76 8.24 6.43
CA ALA A 171 1.92 7.28 7.14
C ALA A 171 0.41 7.47 6.86
N MET A 172 0.01 8.50 6.11
CA MET A 172 -1.40 8.74 5.76
C MET A 172 -2.06 7.55 5.05
N PRO A 173 -1.42 6.83 4.11
CA PRO A 173 -2.03 5.66 3.50
C PRO A 173 -2.34 4.54 4.52
N LEU A 174 -1.50 4.37 5.56
CA LEU A 174 -1.78 3.42 6.64
C LEU A 174 -3.04 3.78 7.40
N LEU A 175 -3.17 5.05 7.83
CA LEU A 175 -4.36 5.52 8.54
C LEU A 175 -5.60 5.29 7.68
N ARG A 176 -5.60 5.81 6.45
CA ARG A 176 -6.75 5.76 5.54
C ARG A 176 -7.27 4.34 5.36
N VAL A 177 -6.39 3.35 5.20
CA VAL A 177 -6.80 1.96 4.93
C VAL A 177 -7.08 1.17 6.21
N LEU A 178 -6.27 1.32 7.25
CA LEU A 178 -6.36 0.47 8.44
C LEU A 178 -7.44 0.92 9.42
N GLU A 179 -7.74 2.22 9.51
CA GLU A 179 -8.79 2.71 10.41
C GLU A 179 -10.18 2.15 10.04
N PRO A 180 -10.64 2.18 8.77
CA PRO A 180 -11.89 1.53 8.37
C PRO A 180 -11.89 0.03 8.64
N MET A 181 -10.75 -0.64 8.48
CA MET A 181 -10.63 -2.08 8.78
C MET A 181 -10.74 -2.38 10.28
N ILE A 182 -10.16 -1.55 11.15
CA ILE A 182 -10.35 -1.66 12.61
C ILE A 182 -11.82 -1.47 12.96
N SER A 183 -12.51 -0.51 12.34
CA SER A 183 -13.94 -0.27 12.57
C SER A 183 -14.82 -1.49 12.27
N LYS A 184 -14.36 -2.41 11.41
CA LYS A 184 -15.09 -3.61 11.00
C LYS A 184 -14.85 -4.84 11.88
N ILE A 185 -13.93 -4.75 12.84
CA ILE A 185 -13.75 -5.82 13.82
C ILE A 185 -15.01 -5.92 14.68
N ARG A 186 -15.58 -7.12 14.82
CA ARG A 186 -16.77 -7.33 15.66
C ARG A 186 -16.49 -6.97 17.13
N PRO A 187 -17.49 -6.45 17.88
CA PRO A 187 -17.26 -5.81 19.18
C PRO A 187 -16.67 -6.71 20.26
N SER A 188 -17.03 -7.99 20.27
CA SER A 188 -16.62 -8.90 21.34
C SER A 188 -16.66 -10.37 20.93
N GLY A 189 -16.15 -11.22 21.82
CA GLY A 189 -16.24 -12.68 21.70
C GLY A 189 -15.32 -13.27 20.63
N ARG A 190 -15.51 -14.57 20.37
CA ARG A 190 -14.65 -15.35 19.46
C ARG A 190 -14.59 -14.76 18.05
N GLU A 191 -15.72 -14.27 17.57
CA GLU A 191 -15.85 -13.66 16.27
C GLU A 191 -15.04 -12.36 16.12
N GLY A 192 -15.09 -11.48 17.12
CA GLY A 192 -14.25 -10.28 17.17
C GLY A 192 -12.77 -10.62 17.29
N TRP A 193 -12.44 -11.66 18.07
CA TRP A 193 -11.08 -12.18 18.15
C TRP A 193 -10.54 -12.66 16.81
N ASP A 194 -11.34 -13.42 16.04
CA ASP A 194 -10.94 -13.94 14.75
C ASP A 194 -10.76 -12.81 13.71
N ASP A 195 -11.61 -11.77 13.73
CA ASP A 195 -11.44 -10.57 12.91
C ASP A 195 -10.17 -9.81 13.28
N PHE A 196 -9.89 -9.65 14.57
CA PHE A 196 -8.68 -9.00 15.04
C PHE A 196 -7.43 -9.79 14.66
N CYS A 197 -7.45 -11.13 14.73
CA CYS A 197 -6.37 -11.97 14.23
C CYS A 197 -6.14 -11.78 12.73
N ALA A 198 -7.21 -11.69 11.94
CA ALA A 198 -7.11 -11.41 10.51
C ALA A 198 -6.50 -10.02 10.25
N PHE A 199 -6.89 -9.00 11.03
CA PHE A 199 -6.26 -7.67 10.99
C PHE A 199 -4.77 -7.72 11.32
N VAL A 200 -4.37 -8.41 12.40
CA VAL A 200 -2.96 -8.54 12.80
C VAL A 200 -2.14 -9.20 11.69
N ARG A 201 -2.66 -10.29 11.09
CA ARG A 201 -2.01 -10.97 9.95
C ARG A 201 -1.86 -10.03 8.76
N PHE A 202 -2.90 -9.24 8.46
CA PHE A 202 -2.85 -8.26 7.39
C PHE A 202 -1.76 -7.20 7.61
N VAL A 203 -1.68 -6.62 8.82
CA VAL A 203 -0.61 -5.65 9.16
C VAL A 203 0.78 -6.27 9.08
N ARG A 204 0.96 -7.51 9.51
CA ARG A 204 2.23 -8.26 9.33
C ARG A 204 2.60 -8.39 7.85
N SER A 205 1.64 -8.74 7.01
CA SER A 205 1.85 -8.85 5.55
C SER A 205 2.25 -7.52 4.93
N ILE A 206 1.65 -6.39 5.34
CA ILE A 206 2.04 -5.06 4.86
C ILE A 206 3.51 -4.80 5.18
N VAL A 207 3.94 -5.08 6.43
CA VAL A 207 5.33 -4.85 6.86
C VAL A 207 6.31 -5.75 6.09
N ALA A 208 5.92 -7.00 5.82
CA ALA A 208 6.73 -7.92 5.02
C ALA A 208 6.91 -7.39 3.59
N TYR A 209 5.81 -6.96 2.94
CA TYR A 209 5.88 -6.42 1.58
C TYR A 209 6.57 -5.05 1.52
N HIS A 210 6.39 -4.18 2.52
CA HIS A 210 7.15 -2.94 2.66
C HIS A 210 8.66 -3.19 2.62
N LYS A 211 9.13 -4.17 3.39
CA LYS A 211 10.54 -4.59 3.37
C LYS A 211 10.94 -5.20 2.03
N PHE A 212 10.10 -6.05 1.46
CA PHE A 212 10.33 -6.68 0.15
C PHE A 212 10.52 -5.65 -0.97
N TYR A 213 9.72 -4.58 -0.97
CA TYR A 213 9.82 -3.48 -1.94
C TYR A 213 10.91 -2.44 -1.62
N GLY A 214 11.80 -2.76 -0.67
CA GLY A 214 12.97 -1.97 -0.33
C GLY A 214 12.64 -0.69 0.42
N GLY A 215 11.64 -0.72 1.31
CA GLY A 215 11.41 0.38 2.25
C GLY A 215 12.61 0.57 3.18
N GLY A 216 13.16 1.79 3.22
CA GLY A 216 14.41 2.10 3.93
C GLY A 216 14.29 2.13 5.45
N GLU A 217 15.42 2.12 6.16
CA GLU A 217 15.50 2.22 7.63
C GLU A 217 15.10 3.59 8.21
#